data_AF-A0A654IB61-F1
#
_entry.id   AF-A0A654IB61-F1
#
_cell.length_a   1.000
_cell.length_b   1.000
_cell.length_c   1.000
_cell.angle_alpha   90.00
_cell.angle_beta   90.00
_cell.angle_gamma   90.00
#
_symmetry.space_group_name_H-M   'P 1'
#
loop_
_entity.id
_entity.type
_entity.pdbx_description
1 polymer ?
#
loop_
_entity_poly.entity_id
_entity_poly.type
_entity_poly.pdbx_seq_one_letter_code
_entity_poly.pdbx_strand_id
1 'polypeptide(L)'
;MIQFFFNKNLEDKTTYIVLTNQVSRSKFFISQYFLMNLIIVINILLSFVFINLAYSIFNSFKYDSFILKMTLVYLLYNLFASFCLINFISMLMFLFSLQTTTIICTLLVSLCFVANIPMSFVKANEKSYNIEFLTKDKNLEIFKLNDVYDTYTLNKNILENKIKYPYLSKYIYKYFIDNKFLKDQFSNKKNIDLRIKMWDELGLINKQKVIINENDLKLFSKPSRNNKVPSSWTRNDLFDLTLTLNNTFISNEQLDELIINTTNLDKKNILLDFKNFSKEINNYFKNDLQTSKYDLLYDFLFLDDLKNSNYLIKKNNLNQIYQLSKTDLKNIYEYELLADTSDGFKFYNSKNLINKLNFNLMYIARILENYFIRYSSNYTILSTSRVLKDQLDWSTYFTTRTKMKYFSYLNLYNGLWTFYTSNLGFYYKDIWFAPASDSFIKLEDQKNLFLGYLEYDLELLKNDVISKNTTNNYTKPRLYLIILLIINAFSFLIAFLKFKKKDF
;
A
#
# COMPACT_ATOMS: atom_id res chain seq x y z
N MET A 1 27.40 20.15 26.06
CA MET A 1 26.81 21.51 26.04
C MET A 1 26.13 21.87 27.37
N ILE A 2 25.15 21.11 27.86
CA ILE A 2 24.46 21.41 29.13
C ILE A 2 25.42 21.40 30.34
N GLN A 3 26.33 20.43 30.39
CA GLN A 3 27.41 20.36 31.39
C GLN A 3 28.36 21.56 31.33
N PHE A 4 28.58 22.15 30.14
CA PHE A 4 29.43 23.34 29.99
C PHE A 4 28.77 24.58 30.61
N PHE A 5 27.45 24.75 30.45
CA PHE A 5 26.75 25.92 31.00
C PHE A 5 26.64 25.92 32.53
N PHE A 6 26.58 24.75 33.16
CA PHE A 6 26.41 24.67 34.61
C PHE A 6 27.68 24.24 35.35
N ASN A 7 28.43 23.22 34.91
CA ASN A 7 29.61 22.77 35.65
C ASN A 7 30.83 23.64 35.40
N LYS A 8 31.09 24.05 34.15
CA LYS A 8 32.24 24.91 33.87
C LYS A 8 32.09 26.29 34.51
N ASN A 9 30.90 26.89 34.48
CA ASN A 9 30.63 28.16 35.18
C ASN A 9 30.71 28.04 36.71
N LEU A 10 30.59 26.84 37.28
CA LEU A 10 30.84 26.56 38.69
C LEU A 10 32.33 26.38 38.98
N GLU A 11 33.04 25.65 38.12
CA GLU A 11 34.49 25.43 38.21
C GLU A 11 35.29 26.73 38.00
N ASP A 12 34.89 27.57 37.04
CA ASP A 12 35.53 28.84 36.69
C ASP A 12 35.18 30.00 37.68
N LYS A 13 34.49 29.70 38.80
CA LYS A 13 34.01 30.67 39.81
C LYS A 13 33.15 31.82 39.28
N THR A 14 32.76 31.81 38.00
CA THR A 14 31.91 32.84 37.39
C THR A 14 30.55 32.91 38.06
N THR A 15 30.01 31.75 38.46
CA THR A 15 28.77 31.68 39.25
C THR A 15 28.93 32.36 40.62
N TYR A 16 30.08 32.23 41.27
CA TYR A 16 30.37 32.87 42.55
C TYR A 16 30.41 34.40 42.40
N ILE A 17 31.12 34.91 41.38
CA ILE A 17 31.24 36.36 41.10
C ILE A 17 29.87 37.01 40.81
N VAL A 18 29.03 36.33 40.02
CA VAL A 18 27.69 36.84 39.66
C VAL A 18 26.75 36.83 40.87
N LEU A 19 26.87 35.84 41.75
CA LEU A 19 26.08 35.77 42.98
C LEU A 19 26.55 36.79 44.04
N THR A 20 27.85 37.08 44.11
CA THR A 20 28.39 38.15 44.97
C THR A 20 27.95 39.55 44.51
N ASN A 21 27.67 39.74 43.22
CA ASN A 21 27.13 40.98 42.65
C ASN A 21 25.61 41.16 42.83
N GLN A 22 25.01 40.54 43.86
CA GLN A 22 23.59 40.65 44.25
C GLN A 22 22.56 40.18 43.20
N VAL A 23 22.96 39.44 42.16
CA VAL A 23 22.00 38.83 41.24
C VAL A 23 21.31 37.65 41.93
N SER A 24 19.97 37.68 41.99
CA SER A 24 19.21 36.57 42.59
C SER A 24 19.48 35.24 41.86
N ARG A 25 19.73 34.16 42.63
CA ARG A 25 19.96 32.78 42.11
C ARG A 25 18.92 32.35 41.05
N SER A 26 17.65 32.71 41.24
CA SER A 26 16.57 32.40 40.30
C SER A 26 16.75 33.07 38.94
N LYS A 27 17.13 34.36 38.90
CA LYS A 27 17.36 35.09 37.65
C LYS A 27 18.54 34.53 36.87
N PHE A 28 19.61 34.15 37.58
CA PHE A 28 20.78 33.53 36.95
C PHE A 28 20.43 32.16 36.34
N PHE A 29 19.72 31.29 37.06
CA PHE A 29 19.26 30.01 36.54
C PHE A 29 18.39 30.17 35.29
N ILE A 30 17.39 31.06 35.34
CA ILE A 30 16.47 31.30 34.22
C ILE A 30 17.23 31.85 33.00
N SER A 31 18.22 32.72 33.20
CA SER A 31 19.07 33.26 32.13
C SER A 31 19.89 32.17 31.44
N GLN A 32 20.59 31.33 32.21
CA GLN A 32 21.36 30.19 31.68
C GLN A 32 20.45 29.18 30.96
N TYR A 33 19.28 28.92 31.56
CA TYR A 33 18.25 28.05 30.98
C TYR A 33 17.74 28.57 29.64
N PHE A 34 17.44 29.87 29.54
CA PHE A 34 16.96 30.50 28.31
C PHE A 34 18.03 30.43 27.21
N LEU A 35 19.28 30.78 27.54
CA LEU A 35 20.38 30.77 26.59
C LEU A 35 20.66 29.36 26.03
N MET A 36 20.61 28.34 26.89
CA MET A 36 20.73 26.94 26.46
C MET A 36 19.63 26.52 25.48
N ASN A 37 18.37 26.88 25.76
CA ASN A 37 17.26 26.60 24.84
C ASN A 37 17.43 27.35 23.51
N LEU A 38 17.83 28.62 23.54
CA LEU A 38 18.03 29.46 22.36
C LEU A 38 19.09 28.87 21.42
N ILE A 39 20.25 28.44 21.95
CA ILE A 39 21.31 27.81 21.15
C ILE A 39 20.80 26.54 20.45
N ILE A 40 20.02 25.72 21.15
CA ILE A 40 19.46 24.48 20.61
C ILE A 40 18.43 24.77 19.51
N VAL A 41 17.53 25.74 19.74
CA VAL A 41 16.56 26.18 18.74
C VAL A 41 17.26 26.65 17.46
N ILE A 42 18.30 27.48 17.59
CA ILE A 42 19.08 27.97 16.44
C ILE A 42 19.74 26.81 15.68
N ASN A 43 20.39 25.87 16.38
CA ASN A 43 21.02 24.71 15.74
C ASN A 43 20.02 23.82 14.99
N ILE A 44 18.83 23.61 15.57
CA ILE A 44 17.76 22.82 14.95
C ILE A 44 17.20 23.54 13.70
N LEU A 45 16.99 24.86 13.78
CA LEU A 45 16.55 25.68 12.65
C LEU A 45 17.58 25.71 11.52
N LEU A 46 18.87 25.90 11.84
CA LEU A 46 19.95 25.84 10.85
C LEU A 46 20.00 24.48 10.15
N SER A 47 19.84 23.39 10.90
CA SER A 47 19.78 22.04 10.33
C SER A 47 18.60 21.87 9.37
N PHE A 48 17.42 22.37 9.74
CA PHE A 48 16.23 22.36 8.87
C PHE A 48 16.45 23.16 7.58
N VAL A 49 17.01 24.36 7.67
CA VAL A 49 17.31 25.20 6.50
C VAL A 49 18.32 24.50 5.59
N PHE A 50 19.40 23.96 6.17
CA PHE A 50 20.45 23.28 5.41
C PHE A 50 19.91 22.06 4.65
N ILE A 51 19.12 21.21 5.29
CA ILE A 51 18.53 20.01 4.65
C ILE A 51 17.65 20.42 3.46
N ASN A 52 16.77 21.41 3.64
CA ASN A 52 15.85 21.82 2.59
C ASN A 52 16.55 22.56 1.43
N LEU A 53 17.58 23.37 1.73
CA LEU A 53 18.42 24.00 0.71
C LEU A 53 19.20 22.96 -0.08
N ALA A 54 19.86 22.00 0.58
CA ALA A 54 20.57 20.92 -0.08
C ALA A 54 19.63 20.12 -1.00
N TYR A 55 18.46 19.72 -0.50
CA TYR A 55 17.46 19.02 -1.31
C TYR A 55 17.02 19.83 -2.54
N SER A 56 16.80 21.14 -2.37
CA SER A 56 16.40 22.03 -3.46
C SER A 56 17.49 22.14 -4.53
N ILE A 57 18.76 22.26 -4.12
CA ILE A 57 19.91 22.33 -5.04
C ILE A 57 20.05 21.03 -5.83
N PHE A 58 20.01 19.87 -5.18
CA PHE A 58 20.18 18.57 -5.84
C PHE A 58 19.01 18.17 -6.75
N ASN A 59 17.82 18.73 -6.55
CA ASN A 59 16.64 18.46 -7.38
C ASN A 59 16.27 19.61 -8.35
N SER A 60 17.22 20.50 -8.65
CA SER A 60 17.01 21.61 -9.60
C SER A 60 15.80 22.48 -9.25
N PHE A 61 15.59 22.74 -7.96
CA PHE A 61 14.47 23.51 -7.41
C PHE A 61 13.07 22.94 -7.72
N LYS A 62 12.97 21.68 -8.14
CA LYS A 62 11.70 20.95 -8.16
C LYS A 62 11.42 20.42 -6.77
N TYR A 63 10.51 21.10 -6.07
CA TYR A 63 10.29 20.87 -4.66
C TYR A 63 9.07 19.96 -4.41
N ASP A 64 9.29 18.81 -3.77
CA ASP A 64 8.20 17.92 -3.36
C ASP A 64 7.62 18.37 -2.00
N SER A 65 6.32 18.67 -2.00
CA SER A 65 5.54 18.99 -0.79
C SER A 65 5.69 17.96 0.34
N PHE A 66 5.90 16.68 0.00
CA PHE A 66 6.06 15.63 0.99
C PHE A 66 7.39 15.79 1.77
N ILE A 67 8.47 16.16 1.08
CA ILE A 67 9.77 16.36 1.71
C ILE A 67 9.75 17.56 2.67
N LEU A 68 9.09 18.65 2.28
CA LEU A 68 8.88 19.79 3.18
C LEU A 68 8.11 19.39 4.43
N LYS A 69 7.00 18.66 4.25
CA LYS A 69 6.21 18.16 5.36
C LYS A 69 7.07 17.29 6.28
N MET A 70 7.89 16.41 5.71
CA MET A 70 8.79 15.54 6.47
C MET A 70 9.77 16.34 7.31
N THR A 71 10.47 17.29 6.70
CA THR A 71 11.47 18.11 7.42
C THR A 71 10.81 19.04 8.45
N LEU A 72 9.61 19.56 8.19
CA LEU A 72 8.85 20.37 9.13
C LEU A 72 8.40 19.56 10.36
N VAL A 73 7.84 18.37 10.14
CA VAL A 73 7.42 17.48 11.25
C VAL A 73 8.65 17.07 12.07
N TYR A 74 9.78 16.82 11.41
CA TYR A 74 11.05 16.52 12.09
C TYR A 74 11.60 17.71 12.89
N LEU A 75 11.50 18.93 12.36
CA LEU A 75 11.85 20.18 13.06
C LEU A 75 11.05 20.31 14.37
N LEU A 76 9.72 20.24 14.29
CA LEU A 76 8.84 20.35 15.46
C LEU A 76 9.11 19.25 16.49
N TYR A 77 9.33 18.03 16.01
CA TYR A 77 9.71 16.90 16.84
C TYR A 77 11.02 17.16 17.60
N ASN A 78 12.07 17.59 16.90
CA ASN A 78 13.38 17.84 17.52
C ASN A 78 13.34 18.97 18.54
N LEU A 79 12.56 20.04 18.28
CA LEU A 79 12.35 21.11 19.25
C LEU A 79 11.73 20.58 20.54
N PHE A 80 10.66 19.80 20.42
CA PHE A 80 9.97 19.21 21.57
C PHE A 80 10.85 18.22 22.35
N ALA A 81 11.48 17.28 21.64
CA ALA A 81 12.32 16.25 22.26
C ALA A 81 13.54 16.88 22.96
N SER A 82 14.19 17.87 22.32
CA SER A 82 15.33 18.55 22.91
C SER A 82 14.95 19.36 24.14
N PHE A 83 13.80 20.05 24.12
CA PHE A 83 13.26 20.74 25.28
C PHE A 83 13.06 19.79 26.48
N CYS A 84 12.48 18.62 26.24
CA CYS A 84 12.29 17.60 27.28
C CYS A 84 13.64 17.08 27.82
N LEU A 85 14.59 16.78 26.93
CA LEU A 85 15.92 16.29 27.30
C LEU A 85 16.72 17.32 28.10
N ILE A 86 16.63 18.60 27.76
CA ILE A 86 17.32 19.68 28.50
C ILE A 86 16.89 19.69 29.96
N ASN A 87 15.58 19.69 30.20
CA ASN A 87 15.04 19.73 31.56
C ASN A 87 15.43 18.47 32.34
N PHE A 88 15.36 17.31 31.71
CA PHE A 88 15.74 16.05 32.31
C PHE A 88 17.24 15.97 32.66
N ILE A 89 18.13 16.35 31.74
CA ILE A 89 19.59 16.36 31.98
C ILE A 89 19.94 17.40 33.05
N SER A 90 19.31 18.58 33.02
CA SER A 90 19.51 19.60 34.05
C SER A 90 19.15 19.06 35.45
N MET A 91 18.02 18.35 35.57
CA MET A 91 17.64 17.68 36.81
C MET A 91 18.72 16.67 37.26
N LEU A 92 19.20 15.81 36.36
CA LEU A 92 20.23 14.81 36.69
C LEU A 92 21.51 15.46 37.22
N MET A 93 22.00 16.52 36.57
CA MET A 93 23.23 17.21 37.00
C MET A 93 23.13 17.83 38.39
N PHE A 94 21.94 18.23 38.84
CA PHE A 94 21.75 18.80 40.17
C PHE A 94 21.45 17.75 41.25
N LEU A 95 21.05 16.54 40.86
CA LEU A 95 20.80 15.44 41.79
C LEU A 95 22.00 14.50 41.96
N PHE A 96 22.75 14.29 40.89
CA PHE A 96 23.81 13.29 40.83
C PHE A 96 25.17 13.90 40.48
N SER A 97 26.23 13.11 40.63
CA SER A 97 27.55 13.47 40.16
C SER A 97 27.61 13.54 38.63
N LEU A 98 28.64 14.21 38.11
CA LEU A 98 28.89 14.29 36.67
C LEU A 98 29.04 12.90 36.03
N GLN A 99 29.79 11.99 36.67
CA GLN A 99 30.02 10.63 36.17
C GLN A 99 28.71 9.84 36.08
N THR A 100 27.90 9.86 37.13
CA THR A 100 26.59 9.19 37.15
C THR A 100 25.66 9.75 36.08
N THR A 101 25.63 11.08 35.93
CA THR A 101 24.81 11.72 34.89
C THR A 101 25.23 11.27 33.49
N THR A 102 26.54 11.21 33.22
CA THR A 102 27.07 10.76 31.93
C THR A 102 26.69 9.31 31.64
N ILE A 103 26.81 8.40 32.62
CA ILE A 103 26.41 6.99 32.47
C ILE A 103 24.91 6.89 32.10
N ILE A 104 24.05 7.63 32.80
CA ILE A 104 22.60 7.65 32.51
C ILE A 104 22.32 8.18 31.10
N CYS A 105 22.99 9.27 30.69
CA CYS A 105 22.85 9.82 29.34
C CYS A 105 23.29 8.81 28.26
N THR A 106 24.38 8.08 28.47
CA THR A 106 24.83 7.05 27.52
C THR A 106 23.83 5.90 27.41
N LEU A 107 23.26 5.46 28.54
CA LEU A 107 22.19 4.46 28.54
C LEU A 107 20.95 4.96 27.78
N LEU A 108 20.54 6.22 27.97
CA LEU A 108 19.40 6.81 27.26
C LEU A 108 19.60 6.83 25.74
N VAL A 109 20.81 7.16 25.27
CA VAL A 109 21.14 7.12 23.84
C VAL A 109 21.06 5.68 23.31
N SER A 110 21.58 4.69 24.05
CA SER A 110 21.48 3.28 23.66
C SER A 110 20.04 2.78 23.58
N LEU A 111 19.18 3.15 24.54
CA LEU A 111 17.76 2.79 24.57
C LEU A 111 16.97 3.42 23.41
N CYS A 112 17.33 4.65 23.00
CA CYS A 112 16.73 5.31 21.85
C CYS A 112 16.95 4.52 20.55
N PHE A 113 18.12 3.89 20.38
CA PHE A 113 18.46 3.09 19.19
C PHE A 113 17.70 1.75 19.14
N VAL A 114 17.42 1.14 20.30
CA VAL A 114 16.81 -0.19 20.39
C VAL A 114 15.28 -0.14 20.47
N ALA A 115 14.68 1.06 20.50
CA ALA A 115 13.29 1.23 20.93
C ALA A 115 12.24 0.44 20.13
N ASN A 116 12.45 0.25 18.81
CA ASN A 116 11.50 -0.45 17.93
C ASN A 116 11.90 -1.90 17.59
N ILE A 117 13.10 -2.34 17.97
CA ILE A 117 13.63 -3.67 17.64
C ILE A 117 12.74 -4.80 18.21
N PRO A 118 12.29 -4.75 19.48
CA PRO A 118 11.43 -5.80 20.04
C PRO A 118 10.12 -5.99 19.25
N MET A 119 9.47 -4.91 18.83
CA MET A 119 8.24 -4.98 18.03
C MET A 119 8.49 -5.56 16.64
N SER A 120 9.64 -5.22 16.04
CA SER A 120 10.03 -5.74 14.73
C SER A 120 10.26 -7.26 14.76
N PHE A 121 10.84 -7.79 15.84
CA PHE A 121 10.97 -9.24 16.04
C PHE A 121 9.63 -9.94 16.23
N VAL A 122 8.72 -9.36 17.02
CA VAL A 122 7.37 -9.89 17.20
C VAL A 122 6.65 -9.97 15.85
N LYS A 123 6.69 -8.90 15.05
CA LYS A 123 6.12 -8.89 13.71
C LYS A 123 6.74 -9.92 12.76
N ALA A 124 8.06 -10.09 12.83
CA ALA A 124 8.74 -11.08 12.00
C ALA A 124 8.24 -12.50 12.31
N ASN A 125 8.01 -12.81 13.59
CA ASN A 125 7.44 -14.09 14.02
C ASN A 125 5.95 -14.23 13.64
N GLU A 126 5.17 -13.15 13.74
CA GLU A 126 3.75 -13.16 13.40
C GLU A 126 3.45 -13.44 11.92
N LYS A 127 4.43 -13.21 11.03
CA LYS A 127 4.26 -13.49 9.59
C LYS A 127 3.99 -14.96 9.28
N SER A 128 4.41 -15.88 10.15
CA SER A 128 4.18 -17.31 9.97
C SER A 128 2.90 -17.81 10.64
N TYR A 129 2.21 -17.00 11.43
CA TYR A 129 1.01 -17.41 12.14
C TYR A 129 -0.17 -17.60 11.19
N ASN A 130 -0.92 -18.67 11.42
CA ASN A 130 -2.15 -18.97 10.74
C ASN A 130 -3.33 -18.75 11.68
N ILE A 131 -4.32 -17.98 11.22
CA ILE A 131 -5.56 -17.74 11.95
C ILE A 131 -6.69 -18.47 11.23
N GLU A 132 -7.32 -19.38 11.94
CA GLU A 132 -8.53 -20.08 11.52
C GLU A 132 -9.80 -19.25 11.74
N PHE A 133 -10.66 -19.27 10.73
CA PHE A 133 -11.95 -18.60 10.69
C PHE A 133 -13.05 -19.62 10.39
N LEU A 134 -14.16 -19.53 11.12
CA LEU A 134 -15.38 -20.26 10.83
C LEU A 134 -16.31 -19.34 10.02
N THR A 135 -16.54 -19.71 8.76
CA THR A 135 -17.43 -18.96 7.87
C THR A 135 -18.90 -19.15 8.25
N LYS A 136 -19.79 -18.33 7.66
CA LYS A 136 -21.24 -18.45 7.87
C LYS A 136 -21.78 -19.82 7.47
N ASP A 137 -21.16 -20.44 6.47
CA ASP A 137 -21.52 -21.76 5.97
C ASP A 137 -20.88 -22.90 6.79
N LYS A 138 -20.28 -22.56 7.94
CA LYS A 138 -19.55 -23.47 8.85
C LYS A 138 -18.33 -24.14 8.22
N ASN A 139 -17.80 -23.59 7.13
CA ASN A 139 -16.53 -24.02 6.57
C ASN A 139 -15.38 -23.37 7.35
N LEU A 140 -14.30 -24.13 7.51
CA LEU A 140 -13.07 -23.64 8.11
C LEU A 140 -12.18 -23.04 7.02
N GLU A 141 -11.78 -21.79 7.20
CA GLU A 141 -10.82 -21.12 6.32
C GLU A 141 -9.61 -20.64 7.12
N ILE A 142 -8.43 -20.76 6.53
CA ILE A 142 -7.16 -20.45 7.19
C ILE A 142 -6.50 -19.30 6.45
N PHE A 143 -6.19 -18.22 7.16
CA PHE A 143 -5.47 -17.08 6.63
C PHE A 143 -4.18 -16.86 7.39
N LYS A 144 -3.10 -16.50 6.67
CA LYS A 144 -1.90 -16.00 7.34
C LYS A 144 -2.22 -14.68 8.02
N LEU A 145 -1.71 -14.47 9.22
CA LEU A 145 -1.95 -13.24 9.97
C LEU A 145 -1.49 -12.00 9.18
N ASN A 146 -0.38 -12.10 8.43
CA ASN A 146 0.07 -11.02 7.54
C ASN A 146 -0.96 -10.67 6.45
N ASP A 147 -1.62 -11.66 5.85
CA ASP A 147 -2.66 -11.42 4.84
C ASP A 147 -3.89 -10.72 5.45
N VAL A 148 -4.22 -11.02 6.71
CA VAL A 148 -5.28 -10.33 7.46
C VAL A 148 -4.90 -8.85 7.63
N TYR A 149 -3.68 -8.57 8.10
CA TYR A 149 -3.17 -7.20 8.26
C TYR A 149 -3.12 -6.43 6.95
N ASP A 150 -2.59 -7.03 5.87
CA ASP A 150 -2.51 -6.39 4.56
C ASP A 150 -3.91 -6.06 4.03
N THR A 151 -4.87 -6.97 4.22
CA THR A 151 -6.26 -6.78 3.81
C THR A 151 -6.93 -5.59 4.53
N TYR A 152 -6.86 -5.52 5.86
CA TYR A 152 -7.46 -4.42 6.62
C TYR A 152 -6.74 -3.09 6.40
N THR A 153 -5.41 -3.12 6.28
CA THR A 153 -4.60 -1.92 6.05
C THR A 153 -4.83 -1.37 4.65
N LEU A 154 -4.87 -2.22 3.63
CA LEU A 154 -5.20 -1.81 2.26
C LEU A 154 -6.61 -1.22 2.18
N ASN A 155 -7.61 -1.88 2.79
CA ASN A 155 -8.98 -1.36 2.85
C ASN A 155 -9.02 0.06 3.45
N LYS A 156 -8.35 0.30 4.58
CA LYS A 156 -8.26 1.63 5.18
C LYS A 156 -7.62 2.64 4.21
N ASN A 157 -6.47 2.27 3.64
CA ASN A 157 -5.74 3.15 2.74
C ASN A 157 -6.56 3.53 1.50
N ILE A 158 -7.29 2.57 0.90
CA ILE A 158 -8.16 2.84 -0.24
C ILE A 158 -9.33 3.76 0.15
N LEU A 159 -10.01 3.50 1.27
CA LEU A 159 -11.14 4.31 1.70
C LEU A 159 -10.74 5.76 2.02
N GLU A 160 -9.54 5.96 2.56
CA GLU A 160 -8.93 7.25 2.90
C GLU A 160 -8.17 7.92 1.73
N ASN A 161 -8.24 7.39 0.51
CA ASN A 161 -7.53 7.91 -0.68
C ASN A 161 -5.98 7.95 -0.54
N LYS A 162 -5.42 7.02 0.23
CA LYS A 162 -3.99 6.89 0.57
C LYS A 162 -3.29 5.82 -0.26
N ILE A 163 -3.35 5.95 -1.59
CA ILE A 163 -2.74 5.03 -2.57
C ILE A 163 -2.46 5.76 -3.90
N LYS A 164 -1.56 5.24 -4.75
CA LYS A 164 -1.07 5.90 -6.00
C LYS A 164 -2.16 6.33 -7.00
N TYR A 165 -3.29 5.63 -7.07
CA TYR A 165 -4.44 5.96 -7.93
C TYR A 165 -5.73 5.98 -7.10
N PRO A 166 -5.95 7.04 -6.30
CA PRO A 166 -6.90 7.00 -5.20
C PRO A 166 -8.36 6.85 -5.66
N TYR A 167 -8.75 7.53 -6.74
CA TYR A 167 -10.15 7.52 -7.20
C TYR A 167 -10.49 6.19 -7.87
N LEU A 168 -9.61 5.72 -8.75
CA LEU A 168 -9.77 4.42 -9.43
C LEU A 168 -9.76 3.24 -8.45
N SER A 169 -8.80 3.24 -7.51
CA SER A 169 -8.70 2.16 -6.51
C SER A 169 -9.95 2.09 -5.66
N LYS A 170 -10.46 3.25 -5.22
CA LYS A 170 -11.68 3.33 -4.41
C LYS A 170 -12.91 2.88 -5.19
N TYR A 171 -13.03 3.26 -6.46
CA TYR A 171 -14.14 2.85 -7.33
C TYR A 171 -14.21 1.33 -7.47
N ILE A 172 -13.12 0.69 -7.91
CA ILE A 172 -13.06 -0.76 -8.14
C ILE A 172 -13.26 -1.52 -6.83
N TYR A 173 -12.50 -1.16 -5.79
CA TYR A 173 -12.51 -1.89 -4.52
C TYR A 173 -13.86 -1.82 -3.82
N LYS A 174 -14.52 -0.65 -3.84
CA LYS A 174 -15.87 -0.50 -3.29
C LYS A 174 -16.87 -1.34 -4.09
N TYR A 175 -16.81 -1.30 -5.42
CA TYR A 175 -17.69 -2.12 -6.26
C TYR A 175 -17.57 -3.62 -5.92
N PHE A 176 -16.34 -4.10 -5.68
CA PHE A 176 -16.08 -5.50 -5.36
C PHE A 176 -16.63 -5.90 -3.99
N ILE A 177 -16.49 -5.04 -2.98
CA ILE A 177 -17.03 -5.26 -1.63
C ILE A 177 -18.58 -5.22 -1.65
N ASP A 178 -19.16 -4.22 -2.33
CA ASP A 178 -20.62 -4.04 -2.38
C ASP A 178 -21.30 -5.23 -3.08
N ASN A 179 -20.67 -5.78 -4.13
CA ASN A 179 -21.13 -6.99 -4.82
C ASN A 179 -20.64 -8.30 -4.18
N LYS A 180 -19.84 -8.24 -3.11
CA LYS A 180 -19.31 -9.40 -2.36
C LYS A 180 -18.60 -10.43 -3.26
N PHE A 181 -17.74 -9.95 -4.15
CA PHE A 181 -17.00 -10.87 -5.02
C PHE A 181 -16.04 -11.75 -4.24
N LEU A 182 -16.09 -13.05 -4.53
CA LEU A 182 -15.14 -14.04 -4.05
C LEU A 182 -14.18 -14.42 -5.18
N LYS A 183 -12.91 -14.58 -4.85
CA LYS A 183 -11.84 -14.88 -5.82
C LYS A 183 -12.16 -16.12 -6.68
N ASP A 184 -12.64 -17.19 -6.05
CA ASP A 184 -12.88 -18.47 -6.74
C ASP A 184 -14.07 -18.43 -7.69
N GLN A 185 -14.97 -17.45 -7.51
CA GLN A 185 -16.17 -17.28 -8.33
C GLN A 185 -16.00 -16.14 -9.34
N PHE A 186 -14.83 -15.52 -9.42
CA PHE A 186 -14.65 -14.24 -10.13
C PHE A 186 -14.85 -14.34 -11.65
N SER A 187 -14.56 -15.51 -12.22
CA SER A 187 -14.76 -15.84 -13.64
C SER A 187 -16.13 -16.47 -13.94
N ASN A 188 -17.05 -16.53 -12.97
CA ASN A 188 -18.42 -16.97 -13.24
C ASN A 188 -19.15 -15.94 -14.10
N LYS A 189 -20.01 -16.41 -15.03
CA LYS A 189 -20.75 -15.55 -15.97
C LYS A 189 -21.43 -14.35 -15.28
N LYS A 190 -22.15 -14.58 -14.19
CA LYS A 190 -22.81 -13.51 -13.41
C LYS A 190 -21.83 -12.44 -12.93
N ASN A 191 -20.65 -12.83 -12.46
CA ASN A 191 -19.65 -11.89 -11.96
C ASN A 191 -18.95 -11.16 -13.12
N ILE A 192 -18.71 -11.85 -14.24
CA ILE A 192 -18.24 -11.21 -15.48
C ILE A 192 -19.22 -10.13 -15.94
N ASP A 193 -20.52 -10.42 -15.98
CA ASP A 193 -21.55 -9.47 -16.42
C ASP A 193 -21.59 -8.22 -15.53
N LEU A 194 -21.46 -8.39 -14.21
CA LEU A 194 -21.36 -7.27 -13.26
C LEU A 194 -20.08 -6.45 -13.47
N ARG A 195 -18.94 -7.11 -13.70
CA ARG A 195 -17.67 -6.42 -13.97
C ARG A 195 -17.73 -5.60 -15.26
N ILE A 196 -18.30 -6.14 -16.33
CA ILE A 196 -18.50 -5.38 -17.56
C ILE A 196 -19.42 -4.18 -17.34
N LYS A 197 -20.49 -4.35 -16.57
CA LYS A 197 -21.36 -3.22 -16.20
C LYS A 197 -20.60 -2.13 -15.46
N MET A 198 -19.70 -2.48 -14.53
CA MET A 198 -18.85 -1.53 -13.81
C MET A 198 -18.00 -0.68 -14.77
N TRP A 199 -17.41 -1.30 -15.80
CA TRP A 199 -16.62 -0.59 -16.80
C TRP A 199 -17.49 0.20 -17.80
N ASP A 200 -18.68 -0.30 -18.12
CA ASP A 200 -19.67 0.37 -18.96
C ASP A 200 -20.21 1.66 -18.32
N GLU A 201 -20.40 1.66 -16.99
CA GLU A 201 -20.79 2.87 -16.23
C GLU A 201 -19.74 3.99 -16.38
N LEU A 202 -18.46 3.64 -16.54
CA LEU A 202 -17.39 4.60 -16.86
C LEU A 202 -17.36 4.99 -18.34
N GLY A 203 -18.06 4.28 -19.23
CA GLY A 203 -18.03 4.49 -20.68
C GLY A 203 -16.84 3.84 -21.38
N LEU A 204 -16.16 2.90 -20.72
CA LEU A 204 -14.99 2.20 -21.28
C LEU A 204 -15.37 1.04 -22.21
N ILE A 205 -16.64 0.66 -22.23
CA ILE A 205 -17.16 -0.42 -23.07
C ILE A 205 -17.80 0.16 -24.32
N ASN A 206 -17.33 -0.30 -25.47
CA ASN A 206 -17.96 -0.09 -26.76
C ASN A 206 -19.12 -1.09 -26.92
N LYS A 207 -20.34 -0.55 -27.05
CA LYS A 207 -21.57 -1.35 -27.27
C LYS A 207 -21.77 -1.75 -28.73
N GLN A 208 -21.03 -1.14 -29.65
CA GLN A 208 -21.10 -1.50 -31.07
C GLN A 208 -20.41 -2.84 -31.30
N LYS A 209 -21.02 -3.67 -32.16
CA LYS A 209 -20.44 -4.97 -32.53
C LYS A 209 -19.16 -4.76 -33.33
N VAL A 210 -18.09 -5.43 -32.93
CA VAL A 210 -16.82 -5.42 -33.66
C VAL A 210 -16.73 -6.69 -34.49
N ILE A 211 -16.67 -6.53 -35.82
CA ILE A 211 -16.53 -7.65 -36.74
C ILE A 211 -15.08 -7.75 -37.18
N ILE A 212 -14.45 -8.89 -36.88
CA ILE A 212 -13.09 -9.21 -37.27
C ILE A 212 -13.16 -10.26 -38.38
N ASN A 213 -12.71 -9.87 -39.58
CA ASN A 213 -12.52 -10.79 -40.69
C ASN A 213 -11.03 -11.02 -40.91
N GLU A 214 -10.64 -12.28 -41.04
CA GLU A 214 -9.30 -12.71 -41.43
C GLU A 214 -9.40 -13.71 -42.57
N ASN A 215 -8.63 -13.51 -43.62
CA ASN A 215 -8.68 -14.34 -44.82
C ASN A 215 -7.39 -15.15 -44.94
N ASP A 216 -7.46 -16.27 -45.68
CA ASP A 216 -6.28 -17.06 -46.04
C ASP A 216 -5.47 -17.61 -44.83
N LEU A 217 -6.16 -17.95 -43.74
CA LEU A 217 -5.56 -18.62 -42.60
C LEU A 217 -5.18 -20.07 -42.97
N LYS A 218 -3.89 -20.38 -42.88
CA LYS A 218 -3.34 -21.69 -43.28
C LYS A 218 -3.32 -22.63 -42.09
N LEU A 219 -4.12 -23.70 -42.14
CA LEU A 219 -4.30 -24.65 -41.05
C LEU A 219 -3.02 -25.43 -40.76
N PHE A 220 -2.55 -25.39 -39.52
CA PHE A 220 -1.48 -26.24 -38.99
C PHE A 220 -2.05 -27.54 -38.41
N SER A 221 -3.00 -27.41 -37.49
CA SER A 221 -3.72 -28.52 -36.87
C SER A 221 -5.15 -28.13 -36.51
N LYS A 222 -5.99 -29.14 -36.31
CA LYS A 222 -7.38 -29.01 -35.84
C LYS A 222 -7.59 -29.89 -34.60
N PRO A 223 -8.63 -29.63 -33.79
CA PRO A 223 -8.95 -30.46 -32.64
C PRO A 223 -9.18 -31.92 -33.05
N SER A 224 -8.48 -32.85 -32.40
CA SER A 224 -8.54 -34.29 -32.72
C SER A 224 -9.78 -34.98 -32.16
N ARG A 225 -10.35 -34.46 -31.06
CA ARG A 225 -11.48 -35.08 -30.33
C ARG A 225 -12.85 -34.45 -30.63
N ASN A 226 -12.91 -33.44 -31.48
CA ASN A 226 -14.15 -32.71 -31.76
C ASN A 226 -14.82 -33.18 -33.05
N ASN A 227 -15.85 -34.01 -32.91
CA ASN A 227 -16.61 -34.59 -34.03
C ASN A 227 -17.37 -33.54 -34.87
N LYS A 228 -17.52 -32.30 -34.38
CA LYS A 228 -18.13 -31.20 -35.14
C LYS A 228 -17.18 -30.60 -36.17
N VAL A 229 -15.87 -30.84 -36.04
CA VAL A 229 -14.87 -30.36 -37.00
C VAL A 229 -14.78 -31.37 -38.15
N PRO A 230 -15.02 -30.95 -39.41
CA PRO A 230 -14.97 -31.87 -40.54
C PRO A 230 -13.65 -32.68 -40.60
N SER A 231 -13.75 -33.98 -40.86
CA SER A 231 -12.59 -34.86 -41.03
C SER A 231 -11.80 -34.53 -42.30
N SER A 232 -12.46 -33.96 -43.31
CA SER A 232 -11.87 -33.53 -44.58
C SER A 232 -10.95 -32.31 -44.48
N TRP A 233 -10.82 -31.70 -43.29
CA TRP A 233 -9.91 -30.57 -43.07
C TRP A 233 -8.51 -31.10 -42.78
N THR A 234 -7.57 -30.76 -43.67
CA THR A 234 -6.20 -31.25 -43.65
C THR A 234 -5.20 -30.10 -43.46
N ARG A 235 -4.00 -30.44 -42.98
CA ARG A 235 -2.90 -29.47 -42.85
C ARG A 235 -2.66 -28.75 -44.17
N ASN A 236 -2.38 -27.45 -44.09
CA ASN A 236 -2.22 -26.50 -45.20
C ASN A 236 -3.50 -26.07 -45.92
N ASP A 237 -4.68 -26.54 -45.53
CA ASP A 237 -5.94 -25.96 -46.01
C ASP A 237 -6.04 -24.46 -45.65
N LEU A 238 -6.68 -23.68 -46.53
CA LEU A 238 -6.93 -22.26 -46.34
C LEU A 238 -8.34 -22.00 -45.82
N PHE A 239 -8.44 -21.14 -44.82
CA PHE A 239 -9.68 -20.77 -44.16
C PHE A 239 -9.87 -19.26 -44.08
N ASP A 240 -11.12 -18.85 -44.24
CA ASP A 240 -11.57 -17.50 -43.89
C ASP A 240 -12.29 -17.59 -42.54
N LEU A 241 -11.97 -16.65 -41.65
CA LEU A 241 -12.46 -16.55 -40.30
C LEU A 241 -13.22 -15.25 -40.12
N THR A 242 -14.43 -15.35 -39.60
CA THR A 242 -15.25 -14.20 -39.19
C THR A 242 -15.57 -14.33 -37.72
N LEU A 243 -15.33 -13.27 -36.95
CA LEU A 243 -15.71 -13.14 -35.55
C LEU A 243 -16.52 -11.88 -35.33
N THR A 244 -17.57 -12.00 -34.53
CA THR A 244 -18.39 -10.89 -34.10
C THR A 244 -18.30 -10.79 -32.58
N LEU A 245 -17.67 -9.73 -32.10
CA LEU A 245 -17.48 -9.46 -30.68
C LEU A 245 -18.47 -8.41 -30.19
N ASN A 246 -19.06 -8.66 -29.03
CA ASN A 246 -19.90 -7.72 -28.29
C ASN A 246 -19.10 -7.13 -27.12
N ASN A 247 -19.48 -5.94 -26.63
CA ASN A 247 -18.92 -5.33 -25.40
C ASN A 247 -17.38 -5.24 -25.36
N THR A 248 -16.76 -4.84 -26.46
CA THR A 248 -15.29 -4.65 -26.50
C THR A 248 -14.88 -3.39 -25.75
N PHE A 249 -13.63 -3.29 -25.30
CA PHE A 249 -13.14 -2.03 -24.72
C PHE A 249 -12.85 -0.99 -25.82
N ILE A 250 -13.01 0.28 -25.48
CA ILE A 250 -12.64 1.41 -26.34
C ILE A 250 -11.13 1.48 -26.60
N SER A 251 -10.70 2.25 -27.61
CA SER A 251 -9.28 2.52 -27.89
C SER A 251 -8.69 3.55 -26.91
N ASN A 252 -7.36 3.69 -26.93
CA ASN A 252 -6.67 4.73 -26.16
C ASN A 252 -7.05 6.14 -26.65
N GLU A 253 -7.26 6.36 -27.95
CA GLU A 253 -7.71 7.68 -28.44
C GLU A 253 -9.15 7.99 -27.96
N GLN A 254 -10.04 6.98 -28.01
CA GLN A 254 -11.41 7.13 -27.52
C GLN A 254 -11.46 7.42 -26.02
N LEU A 255 -10.55 6.86 -25.23
CA LEU A 255 -10.41 7.21 -23.81
C LEU A 255 -10.06 8.69 -23.60
N ASP A 256 -9.20 9.24 -24.46
CA ASP A 256 -8.80 10.65 -24.38
C ASP A 256 -9.98 11.58 -24.70
N GLU A 257 -10.75 11.26 -25.74
CA GLU A 257 -11.99 11.96 -26.07
C GLU A 257 -13.03 11.86 -24.94
N LEU A 258 -13.18 10.67 -24.36
CA LEU A 258 -14.10 10.43 -23.23
C LEU A 258 -13.73 11.29 -22.01
N ILE A 259 -12.44 11.43 -21.70
CA ILE A 259 -11.95 12.27 -20.59
C ILE A 259 -12.25 13.75 -20.85
N ILE A 260 -12.05 14.22 -22.08
CA ILE A 260 -12.31 15.61 -22.47
C ILE A 260 -13.80 15.93 -22.34
N ASN A 261 -14.66 15.04 -22.84
CA ASN A 261 -16.10 15.22 -22.88
C ASN A 261 -16.82 14.98 -21.53
N THR A 262 -16.15 14.33 -20.56
CA THR A 262 -16.75 14.06 -19.26
C THR A 262 -16.82 15.33 -18.39
N THR A 263 -18.04 15.73 -18.02
CA THR A 263 -18.31 16.89 -17.14
C THR A 263 -18.30 16.53 -15.65
N ASN A 264 -18.66 15.30 -15.29
CA ASN A 264 -18.66 14.83 -13.90
C ASN A 264 -17.21 14.68 -13.40
N LEU A 265 -16.83 15.48 -12.40
CA LEU A 265 -15.45 15.54 -11.88
C LEU A 265 -14.98 14.22 -11.27
N ASP A 266 -15.85 13.52 -10.53
CA ASP A 266 -15.48 12.23 -9.91
C ASP A 266 -15.20 11.17 -10.96
N LYS A 267 -16.10 11.05 -11.96
CA LYS A 267 -15.90 10.15 -13.10
C LYS A 267 -14.64 10.53 -13.89
N LYS A 268 -14.41 11.82 -14.11
CA LYS A 268 -13.22 12.33 -14.81
C LYS A 268 -11.93 11.97 -14.06
N ASN A 269 -11.90 12.10 -12.74
CA ASN A 269 -10.74 11.74 -11.93
C ASN A 269 -10.45 10.22 -11.98
N ILE A 270 -11.49 9.37 -11.99
CA ILE A 270 -11.33 7.92 -12.16
C ILE A 270 -10.72 7.61 -13.54
N LEU A 271 -11.21 8.24 -14.61
CA LEU A 271 -10.70 8.03 -15.97
C LEU A 271 -9.26 8.54 -16.14
N LEU A 272 -8.90 9.65 -15.50
CA LEU A 272 -7.54 10.16 -15.47
C LEU A 272 -6.58 9.21 -14.74
N ASP A 273 -6.98 8.68 -13.59
CA ASP A 273 -6.23 7.65 -12.87
C ASP A 273 -6.04 6.40 -13.75
N PHE A 274 -7.11 5.96 -14.45
CA PHE A 274 -7.06 4.80 -15.35
C PHE A 274 -6.11 5.03 -16.54
N LYS A 275 -6.13 6.22 -17.15
CA LYS A 275 -5.20 6.60 -18.22
C LYS A 275 -3.75 6.59 -17.74
N ASN A 276 -3.48 7.20 -16.57
CA ASN A 276 -2.14 7.25 -16.00
C ASN A 276 -1.62 5.85 -15.67
N PHE A 277 -2.48 4.98 -15.12
CA PHE A 277 -2.16 3.58 -14.88
C PHE A 277 -1.89 2.82 -16.18
N SER A 278 -2.72 3.01 -17.21
CA SER A 278 -2.52 2.39 -18.52
C SER A 278 -1.16 2.73 -19.11
N LYS A 279 -0.76 4.01 -19.05
CA LYS A 279 0.56 4.46 -19.52
C LYS A 279 1.69 3.81 -18.71
N GLU A 280 1.56 3.70 -17.39
CA GLU A 280 2.57 3.08 -16.54
C GLU A 280 2.76 1.60 -16.87
N ILE A 281 1.68 0.84 -16.99
CA ILE A 281 1.72 -0.60 -17.30
C ILE A 281 2.26 -0.84 -18.71
N ASN A 282 1.83 -0.06 -19.70
CA ASN A 282 2.33 -0.19 -21.06
C ASN A 282 3.83 0.11 -21.16
N ASN A 283 4.30 1.11 -20.42
CA ASN A 283 5.73 1.38 -20.32
C ASN A 283 6.50 0.24 -19.65
N TYR A 284 5.95 -0.36 -18.58
CA TYR A 284 6.58 -1.48 -17.88
C TYR A 284 6.75 -2.70 -18.79
N PHE A 285 5.70 -3.08 -19.53
CA PHE A 285 5.72 -4.20 -20.47
C PHE A 285 6.24 -3.82 -21.87
N LYS A 286 6.78 -2.61 -22.07
CA LYS A 286 7.31 -2.12 -23.35
C LYS A 286 6.32 -2.30 -24.52
N ASN A 287 5.04 -2.09 -24.26
CA ASN A 287 3.92 -2.30 -25.20
C ASN A 287 3.68 -3.76 -25.65
N ASP A 288 4.27 -4.76 -24.97
CA ASP A 288 4.02 -6.19 -25.20
C ASP A 288 3.12 -6.80 -24.12
N LEU A 289 2.09 -6.03 -23.74
CA LEU A 289 1.15 -6.39 -22.68
C LEU A 289 0.35 -7.66 -23.03
N GLN A 290 -0.04 -7.78 -24.29
CA GLN A 290 -0.87 -8.86 -24.82
C GLN A 290 -0.20 -10.24 -24.64
N THR A 291 1.09 -10.34 -24.95
CA THR A 291 1.86 -11.58 -24.79
C THR A 291 2.09 -11.89 -23.31
N SER A 292 2.42 -10.86 -22.53
CA SER A 292 2.76 -11.01 -21.11
C SER A 292 1.57 -11.39 -20.21
N LYS A 293 0.34 -11.02 -20.62
CA LYS A 293 -0.91 -11.21 -19.85
C LYS A 293 -2.02 -11.79 -20.72
N TYR A 294 -1.65 -12.72 -21.60
CA TYR A 294 -2.52 -13.34 -22.61
C TYR A 294 -3.78 -13.98 -22.01
N ASP A 295 -3.67 -14.53 -20.81
CA ASP A 295 -4.72 -15.26 -20.09
C ASP A 295 -5.89 -14.36 -19.65
N LEU A 296 -5.66 -13.06 -19.52
CA LEU A 296 -6.68 -12.11 -19.08
C LEU A 296 -7.79 -11.87 -20.11
N LEU A 297 -7.55 -12.22 -21.38
CA LEU A 297 -8.51 -12.08 -22.47
C LEU A 297 -9.79 -12.91 -22.25
N TYR A 298 -9.67 -14.09 -21.63
CA TYR A 298 -10.71 -15.12 -21.69
C TYR A 298 -12.05 -14.70 -21.11
N ASP A 299 -12.01 -14.02 -19.96
CA ASP A 299 -13.22 -13.57 -19.27
C ASP A 299 -13.97 -12.50 -20.09
N PHE A 300 -13.24 -11.68 -20.85
CA PHE A 300 -13.78 -10.54 -21.61
C PHE A 300 -13.87 -10.80 -23.12
N LEU A 301 -13.82 -12.06 -23.52
CA LEU A 301 -14.12 -12.49 -24.89
C LEU A 301 -15.63 -12.76 -25.02
N PHE A 302 -16.42 -11.77 -25.45
CA PHE A 302 -17.86 -11.91 -25.66
C PHE A 302 -18.18 -12.15 -27.13
N LEU A 303 -18.23 -13.43 -27.51
CA LEU A 303 -18.70 -13.83 -28.84
C LEU A 303 -20.19 -13.59 -28.96
N ASP A 304 -20.62 -13.11 -30.13
CA ASP A 304 -22.04 -12.94 -30.44
C ASP A 304 -22.75 -14.31 -30.54
N ASP A 305 -23.90 -14.44 -29.88
CA ASP A 305 -24.64 -15.70 -29.78
C ASP A 305 -25.47 -16.01 -31.03
N LEU A 306 -25.50 -15.11 -32.01
CA LEU A 306 -26.23 -15.30 -33.26
C LEU A 306 -25.62 -16.43 -34.10
N LYS A 307 -26.46 -17.19 -34.80
CA LYS A 307 -26.02 -18.24 -35.71
C LYS A 307 -25.22 -17.61 -36.87
N ASN A 308 -24.09 -18.20 -37.24
CA ASN A 308 -23.18 -17.71 -38.29
C ASN A 308 -22.50 -16.36 -37.99
N SER A 309 -22.38 -15.96 -36.73
CA SER A 309 -21.63 -14.76 -36.33
C SER A 309 -20.13 -15.00 -36.14
N ASN A 310 -19.75 -16.25 -35.81
CA ASN A 310 -18.41 -16.65 -35.42
C ASN A 310 -18.08 -17.99 -36.08
N TYR A 311 -17.35 -17.98 -37.19
CA TYR A 311 -17.14 -19.20 -37.97
C TYR A 311 -15.79 -19.26 -38.70
N LEU A 312 -15.45 -20.48 -39.11
CA LEU A 312 -14.42 -20.82 -40.09
C LEU A 312 -15.08 -21.37 -41.36
N ILE A 313 -14.67 -20.87 -42.52
CA ILE A 313 -15.07 -21.39 -43.83
C ILE A 313 -13.83 -21.81 -44.59
N LYS A 314 -13.83 -23.03 -45.15
CA LYS A 314 -12.75 -23.47 -46.04
C LYS A 314 -12.88 -22.74 -47.39
N LYS A 315 -11.85 -22.03 -47.82
CA LYS A 315 -11.89 -21.16 -49.03
C LYS A 315 -12.34 -21.88 -50.30
N ASN A 316 -11.96 -23.16 -50.46
CA ASN A 316 -12.32 -23.98 -51.63
C ASN A 316 -13.62 -24.79 -51.45
N ASN A 317 -14.30 -24.67 -50.31
CA ASN A 317 -15.57 -25.37 -50.06
C ASN A 317 -16.46 -24.56 -49.10
N LEU A 318 -17.21 -23.62 -49.68
CA LEU A 318 -18.10 -22.70 -48.94
C LEU A 318 -19.22 -23.40 -48.17
N ASN A 319 -19.49 -24.69 -48.45
CA ASN A 319 -20.51 -25.47 -47.75
C ASN A 319 -20.00 -26.06 -46.42
N GLN A 320 -18.69 -25.98 -46.14
CA GLN A 320 -18.09 -26.46 -44.89
C GLN A 320 -17.86 -25.30 -43.92
N ILE A 321 -18.91 -24.92 -43.20
CA ILE A 321 -18.87 -23.88 -42.17
C ILE A 321 -18.77 -24.54 -40.79
N TYR A 322 -17.79 -24.13 -39.99
CA TYR A 322 -17.66 -24.54 -38.59
C TYR A 322 -17.88 -23.33 -37.68
N GLN A 323 -18.82 -23.43 -36.74
CA GLN A 323 -19.04 -22.38 -35.74
C GLN A 323 -17.94 -22.44 -34.67
N LEU A 324 -17.21 -21.35 -34.52
CA LEU A 324 -16.14 -21.22 -33.53
C LEU A 324 -16.70 -21.08 -32.12
N SER A 325 -16.11 -21.81 -31.18
CA SER A 325 -16.33 -21.64 -29.74
C SER A 325 -15.27 -20.72 -29.11
N LYS A 326 -15.52 -20.24 -27.88
CA LYS A 326 -14.51 -19.50 -27.10
C LYS A 326 -13.23 -20.32 -26.88
N THR A 327 -13.36 -21.62 -26.69
CA THR A 327 -12.23 -22.55 -26.53
C THR A 327 -11.42 -22.68 -27.81
N ASP A 328 -12.07 -22.70 -28.99
CA ASP A 328 -11.35 -22.73 -30.26
C ASP A 328 -10.52 -21.46 -30.46
N LEU A 329 -11.09 -20.29 -30.12
CA LEU A 329 -10.36 -19.02 -30.18
C LEU A 329 -9.22 -18.93 -29.19
N LYS A 330 -9.42 -19.43 -27.96
CA LYS A 330 -8.36 -19.52 -26.96
C LYS A 330 -7.16 -20.31 -27.51
N ASN A 331 -7.41 -21.46 -28.15
CA ASN A 331 -6.34 -22.27 -28.70
C ASN A 331 -5.58 -21.57 -29.85
N ILE A 332 -6.31 -20.88 -30.75
CA ILE A 332 -5.70 -20.10 -31.83
C ILE A 332 -4.83 -18.98 -31.24
N TYR A 333 -5.33 -18.32 -30.20
CA TYR A 333 -4.69 -17.22 -29.50
C TYR A 333 -3.43 -17.64 -28.74
N GLU A 334 -3.51 -18.71 -27.94
CA GLU A 334 -2.37 -19.26 -27.20
C GLU A 334 -1.29 -19.84 -28.13
N TYR A 335 -1.67 -20.45 -29.25
CA TYR A 335 -0.69 -20.96 -30.20
C TYR A 335 0.16 -19.85 -30.83
N GLU A 336 -0.46 -18.75 -31.27
CA GLU A 336 0.30 -17.65 -31.88
C GLU A 336 1.23 -16.96 -30.86
N LEU A 337 0.76 -16.76 -29.62
CA LEU A 337 1.51 -16.00 -28.61
C LEU A 337 2.57 -16.84 -27.87
N LEU A 338 2.28 -18.11 -27.61
CA LEU A 338 3.10 -18.97 -26.74
C LEU A 338 3.70 -20.17 -27.47
N ALA A 339 3.33 -20.38 -28.74
CA ALA A 339 3.58 -21.64 -29.44
C ALA A 339 3.04 -22.87 -28.70
N ASP A 340 1.93 -22.73 -27.97
CA ASP A 340 1.34 -23.84 -27.22
C ASP A 340 0.91 -24.98 -28.15
N THR A 341 1.36 -26.19 -27.84
CA THR A 341 1.17 -27.37 -28.69
C THR A 341 -0.03 -28.22 -28.27
N SER A 342 -0.86 -27.76 -27.33
CA SER A 342 -2.12 -28.39 -26.92
C SER A 342 -3.10 -28.67 -28.08
N ASP A 343 -4.05 -29.61 -27.90
CA ASP A 343 -5.00 -30.00 -28.96
C ASP A 343 -5.95 -28.84 -29.29
N GLY A 344 -6.03 -28.45 -30.56
CA GLY A 344 -6.80 -27.27 -30.95
C GLY A 344 -6.60 -26.82 -32.40
N PHE A 345 -7.34 -25.77 -32.78
CA PHE A 345 -7.09 -25.05 -34.02
C PHE A 345 -5.80 -24.25 -33.92
N LYS A 346 -4.91 -24.46 -34.89
CA LYS A 346 -3.63 -23.75 -35.01
C LYS A 346 -3.45 -23.32 -36.45
N PHE A 347 -2.97 -22.10 -36.66
CA PHE A 347 -2.74 -21.54 -37.99
C PHE A 347 -1.31 -21.04 -38.10
N TYR A 348 -0.69 -21.18 -39.28
CA TYR A 348 0.68 -20.73 -39.51
C TYR A 348 0.84 -19.20 -39.54
N ASN A 349 -0.25 -18.47 -39.83
CA ASN A 349 -0.25 -17.05 -40.14
C ASN A 349 -1.36 -16.29 -39.39
N SER A 350 -1.60 -16.62 -38.12
CA SER A 350 -2.64 -15.99 -37.30
C SER A 350 -2.26 -14.63 -36.71
N LYS A 351 -1.02 -14.15 -36.88
CA LYS A 351 -0.54 -12.88 -36.29
C LYS A 351 -1.48 -11.68 -36.49
N ASN A 352 -2.02 -11.49 -37.69
CA ASN A 352 -2.92 -10.38 -37.97
C ASN A 352 -4.24 -10.48 -37.21
N LEU A 353 -4.82 -11.68 -37.12
CA LEU A 353 -6.00 -11.96 -36.31
C LEU A 353 -5.73 -11.64 -34.83
N ILE A 354 -4.59 -12.07 -34.30
CA ILE A 354 -4.24 -11.84 -32.90
C ILE A 354 -4.01 -10.36 -32.59
N ASN A 355 -3.40 -9.62 -33.52
CA ASN A 355 -3.26 -8.16 -33.40
C ASN A 355 -4.62 -7.46 -33.34
N LYS A 356 -5.63 -7.92 -34.11
CA LYS A 356 -7.00 -7.38 -34.06
C LYS A 356 -7.74 -7.71 -32.74
N LEU A 357 -7.27 -8.72 -32.00
CA LEU A 357 -7.76 -9.06 -30.65
C LEU A 357 -6.99 -8.33 -29.53
N ASN A 358 -6.08 -7.42 -29.87
CA ASN A 358 -5.30 -6.66 -28.89
C ASN A 358 -6.08 -5.45 -28.34
N PHE A 359 -7.00 -5.72 -27.43
CA PHE A 359 -7.73 -4.66 -26.71
C PHE A 359 -6.91 -4.18 -25.50
N ASN A 360 -5.98 -3.25 -25.72
CA ASN A 360 -5.07 -2.74 -24.67
C ASN A 360 -5.80 -2.40 -23.35
N LEU A 361 -6.85 -1.58 -23.39
CA LEU A 361 -7.56 -1.14 -22.18
C LEU A 361 -8.27 -2.28 -21.44
N MET A 362 -8.62 -3.36 -22.14
CA MET A 362 -9.18 -4.56 -21.50
C MET A 362 -8.14 -5.26 -20.62
N TYR A 363 -6.92 -5.47 -21.14
CA TYR A 363 -5.82 -6.05 -20.34
C TYR A 363 -5.53 -5.18 -19.11
N ILE A 364 -5.46 -3.86 -19.30
CA ILE A 364 -5.28 -2.89 -18.20
C ILE A 364 -6.38 -3.03 -17.14
N ALA A 365 -7.65 -3.09 -17.56
CA ALA A 365 -8.78 -3.31 -16.66
C ALA A 365 -8.64 -4.63 -15.89
N ARG A 366 -8.35 -5.74 -16.57
CA ARG A 366 -8.20 -7.06 -15.94
C ARG A 366 -7.03 -7.14 -14.97
N ILE A 367 -5.92 -6.45 -15.25
CA ILE A 367 -4.79 -6.34 -14.30
C ILE A 367 -5.24 -5.65 -13.01
N LEU A 368 -5.97 -4.52 -13.11
CA LEU A 368 -6.51 -3.84 -11.92
C LEU A 368 -7.47 -4.73 -11.14
N GLU A 369 -8.35 -5.44 -11.83
CA GLU A 369 -9.28 -6.36 -11.17
C GLU A 369 -8.54 -7.45 -10.40
N ASN A 370 -7.48 -8.02 -10.98
CA ASN A 370 -6.65 -9.04 -10.33
C ASN A 370 -5.92 -8.49 -9.09
N TYR A 371 -5.41 -7.25 -9.16
CA TYR A 371 -4.77 -6.60 -8.02
C TYR A 371 -5.70 -6.53 -6.80
N PHE A 372 -6.97 -6.17 -7.00
CA PHE A 372 -7.91 -5.93 -5.92
C PHE A 372 -8.74 -7.15 -5.49
N ILE A 373 -8.97 -8.13 -6.37
CA ILE A 373 -9.90 -9.24 -6.06
C ILE A 373 -9.47 -10.06 -4.85
N ARG A 374 -8.17 -10.35 -4.70
CA ARG A 374 -7.67 -11.09 -3.52
C ARG A 374 -8.02 -10.37 -2.22
N TYR A 375 -7.69 -9.09 -2.11
CA TYR A 375 -7.89 -8.35 -0.85
C TYR A 375 -9.35 -8.01 -0.59
N SER A 376 -10.16 -7.74 -1.61
CA SER A 376 -11.59 -7.48 -1.44
C SER A 376 -12.36 -8.77 -1.07
N SER A 377 -12.02 -9.90 -1.69
CA SER A 377 -12.52 -11.22 -1.32
C SER A 377 -12.14 -11.57 0.12
N ASN A 378 -10.86 -11.46 0.47
CA ASN A 378 -10.38 -11.69 1.84
C ASN A 378 -11.10 -10.79 2.84
N TYR A 379 -11.26 -9.49 2.53
CA TYR A 379 -11.95 -8.57 3.43
C TYR A 379 -13.42 -8.98 3.65
N THR A 380 -14.11 -9.39 2.60
CA THR A 380 -15.51 -9.85 2.66
C THR A 380 -15.65 -11.07 3.56
N ILE A 381 -14.74 -12.03 3.45
CA ILE A 381 -14.68 -13.23 4.29
C ILE A 381 -14.35 -12.83 5.74
N LEU A 382 -13.20 -12.17 5.96
CA LEU A 382 -12.65 -11.85 7.27
C LEU A 382 -13.57 -10.95 8.11
N SER A 383 -14.34 -10.06 7.46
CA SER A 383 -15.27 -9.15 8.13
C SER A 383 -16.64 -9.77 8.42
N THR A 384 -16.87 -11.02 8.01
CA THR A 384 -18.13 -11.75 8.23
C THR A 384 -17.98 -13.10 8.90
N SER A 385 -16.77 -13.65 8.93
CA SER A 385 -16.42 -14.93 9.56
C SER A 385 -15.97 -14.75 11.01
N ARG A 386 -16.23 -15.78 11.83
CA ARG A 386 -15.86 -15.83 13.25
C ARG A 386 -14.42 -16.31 13.41
N VAL A 387 -13.61 -15.63 14.21
CA VAL A 387 -12.26 -16.09 14.57
C VAL A 387 -12.36 -17.23 15.60
N LEU A 388 -11.65 -18.34 15.35
CA LEU A 388 -11.49 -19.41 16.33
C LEU A 388 -10.38 -19.03 17.30
N LYS A 389 -10.67 -19.03 18.61
CA LYS A 389 -9.73 -18.52 19.63
C LYS A 389 -8.91 -19.61 20.31
N ASP A 390 -9.33 -20.86 20.17
CA ASP A 390 -8.73 -22.01 20.86
C ASP A 390 -7.46 -22.52 20.18
N GLN A 391 -7.09 -21.94 19.03
CA GLN A 391 -5.87 -22.25 18.29
C GLN A 391 -4.61 -21.63 18.93
N LEU A 392 -3.50 -22.37 18.89
CA LEU A 392 -2.22 -21.99 19.49
C LEU A 392 -1.72 -20.63 18.97
N ASP A 393 -1.78 -20.42 17.65
CA ASP A 393 -1.29 -19.21 17.00
C ASP A 393 -2.07 -17.96 17.45
N TRP A 394 -3.39 -18.06 17.59
CA TRP A 394 -4.22 -16.97 18.11
C TRP A 394 -3.89 -16.63 19.56
N SER A 395 -3.80 -17.65 20.43
CA SER A 395 -3.47 -17.42 21.84
C SER A 395 -2.07 -16.79 22.00
N THR A 396 -1.11 -17.21 21.16
CA THR A 396 0.27 -16.72 21.18
C THR A 396 0.32 -15.27 20.68
N TYR A 397 -0.38 -14.98 19.59
CA TYR A 397 -0.56 -13.63 19.06
C TYR A 397 -1.14 -12.69 20.12
N PHE A 398 -2.29 -13.03 20.69
CA PHE A 398 -2.98 -12.18 21.67
C PHE A 398 -2.13 -11.91 22.91
N THR A 399 -1.48 -12.95 23.44
CA THR A 399 -0.61 -12.83 24.62
C THR A 399 0.62 -11.98 24.32
N THR A 400 1.26 -12.18 23.16
CA THR A 400 2.47 -11.45 22.77
C THR A 400 2.16 -9.98 22.51
N ARG A 401 1.07 -9.68 21.78
CA ARG A 401 0.62 -8.30 21.56
C ARG A 401 0.26 -7.58 22.86
N THR A 402 -0.41 -8.26 23.77
CA THR A 402 -0.73 -7.70 25.10
C THR A 402 0.54 -7.34 25.88
N LYS A 403 1.54 -8.23 25.92
CA LYS A 403 2.85 -7.95 26.55
C LYS A 403 3.57 -6.78 25.87
N MET A 404 3.58 -6.75 24.53
CA MET A 404 4.19 -5.66 23.77
C MET A 404 3.51 -4.33 24.00
N LYS A 405 2.19 -4.31 24.20
CA LYS A 405 1.45 -3.09 24.55
C LYS A 405 1.94 -2.53 25.89
N TYR A 406 2.11 -3.38 26.92
CA TYR A 406 2.69 -2.96 28.20
C TYR A 406 4.14 -2.48 28.05
N PHE A 407 4.98 -3.19 27.30
CA PHE A 407 6.35 -2.76 27.01
C PHE A 407 6.37 -1.40 26.31
N SER A 408 5.47 -1.18 25.35
CA SER A 408 5.38 0.08 24.60
C SER A 408 5.04 1.27 25.51
N TYR A 409 4.19 1.09 26.53
CA TYR A 409 3.87 2.14 27.51
C TYR A 409 5.08 2.56 28.34
N LEU A 410 5.98 1.63 28.67
CA LEU A 410 7.21 1.92 29.43
C LEU A 410 8.30 2.54 28.53
N ASN A 411 8.30 2.22 27.24
CA ASN A 411 9.26 2.75 26.29
C ASN A 411 8.82 4.11 25.72
N LEU A 412 9.09 5.18 26.47
CA LEU A 412 8.76 6.56 26.08
C LEU A 412 9.42 7.00 24.75
N TYR A 413 10.59 6.43 24.40
CA TYR A 413 11.25 6.69 23.12
C TYR A 413 10.47 6.12 21.95
N ASN A 414 9.97 4.89 22.08
CA ASN A 414 9.10 4.30 21.05
C ASN A 414 7.83 5.14 20.87
N GLY A 415 7.25 5.63 21.97
CA GLY A 415 6.10 6.52 21.96
C GLY A 415 6.35 7.85 21.22
N LEU A 416 7.51 8.47 21.46
CA LEU A 416 7.97 9.67 20.75
C LEU A 416 8.14 9.45 19.25
N TRP A 417 8.84 8.37 18.87
CA TRP A 417 9.03 8.03 17.47
C TRP A 417 7.71 7.71 16.78
N THR A 418 6.80 7.01 17.46
CA THR A 418 5.46 6.73 16.95
C THR A 418 4.65 8.01 16.75
N PHE A 419 4.78 9.00 17.64
CA PHE A 419 4.16 10.31 17.45
C PHE A 419 4.74 11.00 16.20
N TYR A 420 6.06 11.02 16.03
CA TYR A 420 6.71 11.56 14.84
C TYR A 420 6.23 10.88 13.54
N THR A 421 6.33 9.55 13.45
CA THR A 421 5.96 8.79 12.25
C THR A 421 4.47 8.87 11.93
N SER A 422 3.60 8.94 12.94
CA SER A 422 2.14 9.10 12.74
C SER A 422 1.76 10.44 12.09
N ASN A 423 2.47 11.52 12.42
CA ASN A 423 2.22 12.85 11.83
C ASN A 423 2.92 13.01 10.47
N LEU A 424 4.08 12.38 10.30
CA LEU A 424 4.79 12.29 9.03
C LEU A 424 3.90 11.64 7.97
N GLY A 425 3.36 10.45 8.27
CA GLY A 425 2.64 9.59 7.33
C GLY A 425 3.57 8.95 6.29
N PHE A 426 2.96 8.32 5.28
CA PHE A 426 3.70 7.71 4.17
C PHE A 426 3.57 8.56 2.90
N TYR A 427 4.51 8.39 1.98
CA TYR A 427 4.37 8.87 0.62
C TYR A 427 3.45 7.91 -0.13
N TYR A 428 2.14 8.19 -0.08
CA TYR A 428 1.10 7.28 -0.56
C TYR A 428 1.15 7.01 -2.07
N LYS A 429 1.89 7.82 -2.84
CA LYS A 429 2.11 7.60 -4.28
C LYS A 429 3.07 6.44 -4.58
N ASP A 430 3.83 5.96 -3.61
CA ASP A 430 4.67 4.76 -3.78
C ASP A 430 3.96 3.48 -3.34
N ILE A 431 2.81 3.62 -2.65
CA ILE A 431 2.00 2.46 -2.28
C ILE A 431 1.23 2.02 -3.52
N TRP A 432 1.74 0.99 -4.19
CA TRP A 432 1.13 0.40 -5.36
C TRP A 432 1.49 -1.09 -5.53
N PHE A 433 0.69 -1.78 -6.33
CA PHE A 433 0.91 -3.18 -6.68
C PHE A 433 2.15 -3.34 -7.58
N ALA A 434 2.85 -4.47 -7.43
CA ALA A 434 3.96 -4.80 -8.30
C ALA A 434 3.45 -5.14 -9.72
N PRO A 435 3.90 -4.44 -10.79
CA PRO A 435 3.34 -4.58 -12.15
C PRO A 435 3.30 -6.01 -12.72
N ALA A 436 4.26 -6.85 -12.35
CA ALA A 436 4.34 -8.23 -12.82
C ALA A 436 3.51 -9.23 -11.98
N SER A 437 3.16 -8.88 -10.74
CA SER A 437 2.44 -9.78 -9.84
C SER A 437 0.94 -9.67 -10.02
N ASP A 438 0.18 -10.75 -9.79
CA ASP A 438 -1.27 -10.67 -9.90
C ASP A 438 -1.95 -9.97 -8.72
N SER A 439 -1.33 -9.93 -7.53
CA SER A 439 -1.94 -9.30 -6.35
C SER A 439 -0.95 -8.92 -5.24
N PHE A 440 0.35 -8.81 -5.53
CA PHE A 440 1.32 -8.43 -4.51
C PHE A 440 1.41 -6.90 -4.39
N ILE A 441 1.20 -6.40 -3.17
CA ILE A 441 1.40 -5.00 -2.79
C ILE A 441 2.27 -4.94 -1.55
N LYS A 442 3.13 -3.92 -1.49
CA LYS A 442 3.97 -3.67 -0.33
C LYS A 442 3.48 -2.42 0.39
N LEU A 443 2.88 -2.61 1.56
CA LEU A 443 2.30 -1.52 2.36
C LEU A 443 3.29 -0.91 3.36
N GLU A 444 4.36 -1.64 3.70
CA GLU A 444 5.28 -1.29 4.80
C GLU A 444 6.71 -0.97 4.34
N ASP A 445 7.02 -0.94 3.04
CA ASP A 445 8.40 -0.76 2.52
C ASP A 445 9.05 0.58 2.91
N GLN A 446 8.24 1.59 3.23
CA GLN A 446 8.71 2.91 3.67
C GLN A 446 9.05 2.95 5.17
N LYS A 447 8.80 1.87 5.93
CA LYS A 447 9.08 1.82 7.37
C LYS A 447 10.57 1.63 7.64
N ASN A 448 11.14 2.49 8.47
CA ASN A 448 12.51 2.36 8.97
C ASN A 448 12.54 1.43 10.20
N LEU A 449 13.43 0.44 10.20
CA LEU A 449 13.53 -0.54 11.29
C LEU A 449 13.72 0.09 12.70
N PHE A 450 14.41 1.23 12.78
CA PHE A 450 14.73 1.90 14.05
C PHE A 450 13.63 2.82 14.57
N LEU A 451 12.65 3.19 13.75
CA LEU A 451 11.58 4.10 14.15
C LEU A 451 10.33 3.34 14.59
N GLY A 452 9.72 3.80 15.68
CA GLY A 452 8.40 3.32 16.09
C GLY A 452 7.31 3.76 15.10
N TYR A 453 6.40 2.85 14.74
CA TYR A 453 5.23 3.13 13.91
C TYR A 453 3.95 2.80 14.66
N LEU A 454 2.83 3.37 14.17
CA LEU A 454 1.52 2.98 14.66
C LEU A 454 1.26 1.52 14.30
N GLU A 455 1.09 0.70 15.33
CA GLU A 455 0.77 -0.71 15.21
C GLU A 455 -0.57 -0.97 15.90
N TYR A 456 -1.48 -1.61 15.18
CA TYR A 456 -2.80 -1.96 15.69
C TYR A 456 -2.92 -3.45 15.97
N ASP A 457 -3.78 -3.79 16.91
CA ASP A 457 -4.13 -5.16 17.25
C ASP A 457 -5.51 -5.48 16.68
N LEU A 458 -5.74 -6.76 16.36
CA LEU A 458 -7.03 -7.23 15.87
C LEU A 458 -8.08 -7.13 16.99
N GLU A 459 -9.06 -6.25 16.80
CA GLU A 459 -10.18 -6.05 17.71
C GLU A 459 -11.33 -6.97 17.30
N LEU A 460 -11.78 -7.84 18.21
CA LEU A 460 -12.93 -8.71 17.98
C LEU A 460 -14.22 -8.11 18.54
N LEU A 461 -15.31 -8.26 17.80
CA LEU A 461 -16.67 -7.98 18.26
C LEU A 461 -17.17 -9.09 19.19
N LYS A 462 -18.36 -8.89 19.81
CA LYS A 462 -18.97 -9.87 20.74
C LYS A 462 -19.22 -11.25 20.12
N ASN A 463 -19.35 -11.34 18.80
CA ASN A 463 -19.51 -12.57 18.05
C ASN A 463 -18.18 -13.12 17.50
N ASP A 464 -17.04 -12.65 18.00
CA ASP A 464 -15.68 -13.00 17.59
C ASP A 464 -15.35 -12.72 16.12
N VAL A 465 -16.09 -11.81 15.48
CA VAL A 465 -15.76 -11.30 14.14
C VAL A 465 -14.81 -10.11 14.30
N ILE A 466 -13.83 -9.99 13.40
CA ILE A 466 -12.91 -8.85 13.41
C ILE A 466 -13.69 -7.55 13.12
N SER A 467 -13.50 -6.56 13.98
CA SER A 467 -14.10 -5.23 13.85
C SER A 467 -13.64 -4.55 12.56
N LYS A 468 -14.58 -3.98 11.81
CA LYS A 468 -14.25 -3.15 10.62
C LYS A 468 -13.33 -1.98 10.96
N ASN A 469 -13.39 -1.51 12.21
CA ASN A 469 -12.58 -0.40 12.71
C ASN A 469 -11.30 -0.86 13.42
N THR A 470 -10.91 -2.13 13.29
CA THR A 470 -9.73 -2.69 13.97
C THR A 470 -8.44 -1.91 13.72
N THR A 471 -8.32 -1.22 12.58
CA THR A 471 -7.15 -0.39 12.24
C THR A 471 -7.01 0.87 13.11
N ASN A 472 -8.01 1.16 13.96
CA ASN A 472 -7.98 2.23 14.96
C ASN A 472 -7.67 1.70 16.37
N ASN A 473 -7.53 0.39 16.55
CA ASN A 473 -7.20 -0.24 17.82
C ASN A 473 -5.68 -0.24 18.06
N TYR A 474 -5.14 0.94 18.35
CA TYR A 474 -3.74 1.14 18.69
C TYR A 474 -3.58 2.08 19.88
N THR A 475 -2.42 2.05 20.51
CA THR A 475 -2.09 2.99 21.59
C THR A 475 -1.93 4.40 21.04
N LYS A 476 -2.79 5.33 21.47
CA LYS A 476 -2.75 6.73 20.99
C LYS A 476 -1.42 7.40 21.34
N PRO A 477 -0.63 7.87 20.35
CA PRO A 477 0.69 8.44 20.62
C PRO A 477 0.68 9.69 21.51
N ARG A 478 -0.44 10.42 21.53
CA ARG A 478 -0.63 11.60 22.37
C ARG A 478 -0.47 11.33 23.87
N LEU A 479 -0.74 10.10 24.32
CA LEU A 479 -0.54 9.72 25.73
C LEU A 479 0.92 9.86 26.14
N TYR A 480 1.87 9.50 25.26
CA TYR A 480 3.30 9.62 25.54
C TYR A 480 3.74 11.08 25.69
N LEU A 481 3.17 11.98 24.88
CA LEU A 481 3.45 13.41 25.00
C LEU A 481 3.01 13.97 26.35
N ILE A 482 1.84 13.56 26.83
CA ILE A 482 1.33 13.99 28.14
C ILE A 482 2.27 13.52 29.25
N ILE A 483 2.68 12.25 29.22
CA ILE A 483 3.61 11.69 30.21
C ILE A 483 4.94 12.45 30.17
N LEU A 484 5.47 12.72 28.98
CA LEU A 484 6.72 13.48 28.84
C LEU A 484 6.61 14.92 29.31
N LEU A 485 5.48 15.59 29.07
CA LEU A 485 5.23 16.94 29.59
C LEU A 485 5.18 16.97 31.12
N ILE A 486 4.57 15.96 31.74
CA ILE A 486 4.55 15.81 33.20
C ILE A 486 5.97 15.61 33.74
N ILE A 487 6.73 14.65 33.17
CA ILE A 487 8.14 14.40 33.55
C ILE A 487 8.96 15.69 33.37
N ASN A 488 8.78 16.38 32.25
CA ASN A 488 9.48 17.60 31.91
C ASN A 488 9.23 18.72 32.95
N ALA A 489 7.97 18.91 33.36
CA ALA A 489 7.60 19.89 34.38
C ALA A 489 8.24 19.56 35.74
N PHE A 490 8.18 18.29 36.16
CA PHE A 490 8.84 17.84 37.39
C PHE A 490 10.36 17.99 37.33
N SER A 491 10.99 17.62 36.21
CA SER A 491 12.44 17.77 36.03
C SER A 491 12.87 19.23 36.13
N PHE A 492 12.15 20.13 35.48
CA PHE A 492 12.42 21.57 35.60
C PHE A 492 12.26 22.07 37.05
N LEU A 493 11.17 21.71 37.73
CA LEU A 493 10.91 22.11 39.11
C LEU A 493 11.99 21.61 40.07
N ILE A 494 12.40 20.35 39.95
CA ILE A 494 13.44 19.76 40.80
C ILE A 494 14.79 20.45 40.54
N ALA A 495 15.16 20.64 39.27
CA ALA A 495 16.39 21.34 38.90
C ALA A 495 16.43 22.76 39.50
N PHE A 496 15.33 23.51 39.34
CA PHE A 496 15.20 24.87 39.85
C PHE A 496 15.29 24.92 41.39
N LEU A 497 14.54 24.07 42.09
CA LEU A 497 14.53 24.03 43.56
C LEU A 497 15.90 23.61 44.13
N LYS A 498 16.56 22.63 43.51
CA LYS A 498 17.90 22.20 43.92
C LYS A 498 18.94 23.29 43.64
N PHE A 499 18.90 23.95 42.49
CA PHE A 499 19.79 25.06 42.20
C PHE A 499 19.66 26.21 43.20
N LYS A 500 18.42 26.57 43.59
CA LYS A 500 18.17 27.62 44.59
C LYS A 500 18.78 27.29 45.96
N LYS A 501 18.68 26.02 46.38
CA LYS A 501 19.14 25.51 47.68
C LYS A 501 20.61 25.09 47.71
N LYS A 502 21.29 25.02 46.56
CA LYS A 502 22.69 24.62 46.49
C LYS A 502 23.55 25.75 47.04
N ASP A 503 24.36 25.44 48.05
CA ASP A 503 25.42 26.33 48.52
C ASP A 503 26.59 26.24 47.53
N PHE A 504 27.11 27.40 47.14
CA PHE A 504 28.16 27.56 46.13
C PHE A 504 29.37 28.24 46.74
#